data_AF-A0A932R452-F1
#
_entry.id   AF-A0A932R452-F1
#
_cell.length_a   1.000
_cell.length_b   1.000
_cell.length_c   1.000
_cell.angle_alpha   90.00
_cell.angle_beta   90.00
_cell.angle_gamma   90.00
#
_symmetry.space_group_name_H-M   'P 1'
#
loop_
_entity.id
_entity.type
_entity.pdbx_description
1 polymer ?
#
loop_
_entity_poly.entity_id
_entity_poly.type
_entity_poly.pdbx_seq_one_letter_code
_entity_poly.pdbx_strand_id
1 'polypeptide(L)'
;MPEWILAGLAAIFVLNSPACLLFLLGIVLLVIYEVDKENGDWAAGILFVTALAFAKWSDFNVFALIWAHPFYSLLGFVAYLLFGTFVYTPFIKWPLYVIDRLHDHIDLKNRFLLEHNIYDNAVPLELRGEYVKFLGRNGVDLKNLEPKIARHWRHFVRWSTLWPFSGFWTLLRDPINKLCRVAYEYLRAGMDRRARRIFAGQYSDLETTNATTPAPTPPTPVAEVAAPKGK
;
A
#
# COMPACT_ATOMS: atom_id res chain seq x y z
N MET A 1 -23.66 20.15 31.76
CA MET A 1 -23.09 19.10 30.88
C MET A 1 -24.07 17.94 30.93
N PRO A 2 -24.55 17.41 29.80
CA PRO A 2 -25.52 16.31 29.81
C PRO A 2 -25.00 15.09 30.57
N GLU A 3 -25.85 14.43 31.36
CA GLU A 3 -25.47 13.27 32.17
C GLU A 3 -24.87 12.12 31.34
N TRP A 4 -25.29 11.99 30.08
CA TRP A 4 -24.73 11.03 29.14
C TRP A 4 -23.26 11.31 28.76
N ILE A 5 -22.81 12.57 28.79
CA ILE A 5 -21.39 12.92 28.56
C ILE A 5 -20.55 12.46 29.75
N LEU A 6 -21.04 12.67 30.98
CA LEU A 6 -20.36 12.23 32.19
C LEU A 6 -20.31 10.69 32.29
N ALA A 7 -21.39 10.00 31.91
CA ALA A 7 -21.42 8.54 31.82
C ALA A 7 -20.44 8.01 30.77
N GLY A 8 -20.33 8.68 29.61
CA GLY A 8 -19.34 8.35 28.57
C GLY A 8 -17.90 8.51 29.07
N LEU A 9 -17.61 9.57 29.81
CA LEU A 9 -16.29 9.80 30.42
C LEU A 9 -15.97 8.80 31.54
N ALA A 10 -16.96 8.41 32.35
CA ALA A 10 -16.78 7.39 33.39
C ALA A 10 -16.53 5.98 32.81
N ALA A 11 -17.16 5.63 31.69
CA ALA A 11 -16.89 4.37 30.98
C ALA A 11 -15.43 4.29 30.49
N ILE A 12 -14.84 5.42 30.06
CA ILE A 12 -13.41 5.50 29.70
C ILE A 12 -12.51 5.20 30.91
N PHE A 13 -12.94 5.56 32.14
CA PHE A 13 -12.20 5.26 33.38
C PHE A 13 -12.33 3.80 33.85
N VAL A 14 -13.46 3.14 33.63
CA VAL A 14 -13.63 1.69 33.92
C VAL A 14 -12.82 0.82 32.95
N LEU A 15 -12.63 1.31 31.71
CA LEU A 15 -11.75 0.72 30.70
C LEU A 15 -10.25 0.88 30.99
N ASN A 16 -9.88 1.60 32.05
CA ASN A 16 -8.50 2.04 32.30
C ASN A 16 -7.61 0.94 32.94
N SER A 17 -8.10 -0.30 33.03
CA SER A 17 -7.22 -1.43 33.30
C SER A 17 -6.28 -1.64 32.10
N PRO A 18 -4.95 -1.61 32.29
CA PRO A 18 -3.99 -1.82 31.21
C PRO A 18 -4.24 -3.13 30.44
N ALA A 19 -4.71 -4.17 31.13
CA ALA A 19 -5.06 -5.44 30.51
C ALA A 19 -6.25 -5.33 29.55
N CYS A 20 -7.27 -4.53 29.88
CA CYS A 20 -8.42 -4.31 29.02
C CYS A 20 -8.03 -3.51 27.77
N LEU A 21 -7.19 -2.48 27.93
CA LEU A 21 -6.65 -1.71 26.82
C LEU A 21 -5.79 -2.56 25.88
N LEU A 22 -4.91 -3.40 26.43
CA LEU A 22 -4.09 -4.32 25.63
C LEU A 22 -4.94 -5.37 24.90
N PHE A 23 -5.99 -5.90 25.55
CA PHE A 23 -6.92 -6.83 24.92
C PHE A 23 -7.69 -6.18 23.77
N LEU A 24 -8.23 -4.97 23.99
CA LEU A 24 -8.89 -4.18 22.95
C LEU A 24 -7.96 -3.86 21.79
N LEU A 25 -6.72 -3.46 22.08
CA LEU A 25 -5.70 -3.22 21.07
C LEU A 25 -5.44 -4.50 20.26
N GLY A 26 -5.31 -5.66 20.92
CA GLY A 26 -5.15 -6.96 20.27
C GLY A 26 -6.32 -7.29 19.33
N ILE A 27 -7.56 -7.06 19.76
CA ILE A 27 -8.75 -7.25 18.90
C ILE A 27 -8.72 -6.30 17.71
N VAL A 28 -8.41 -5.01 17.92
CA VAL A 28 -8.32 -4.03 16.84
C VAL A 28 -7.26 -4.45 15.81
N LEU A 29 -6.07 -4.88 16.26
CA LEU A 29 -5.02 -5.37 15.37
C LEU A 29 -5.45 -6.64 14.62
N LEU A 30 -6.15 -7.56 15.28
CA LEU A 30 -6.66 -8.78 14.65
C LEU A 30 -7.72 -8.48 13.59
N VAL A 31 -8.66 -7.57 13.89
CA VAL A 31 -9.67 -7.11 12.93
C VAL A 31 -8.99 -6.44 11.74
N ILE A 32 -8.01 -5.58 11.97
CA ILE A 32 -7.24 -4.93 10.90
C ILE A 32 -6.56 -5.99 10.02
N TYR A 33 -5.92 -6.99 10.63
CA TYR A 33 -5.25 -8.07 9.92
C TYR A 33 -6.21 -8.87 9.03
N GLU A 34 -7.38 -9.28 9.55
CA GLU A 34 -8.39 -9.98 8.75
C GLU A 34 -9.01 -9.08 7.67
N VAL A 35 -9.15 -7.77 7.96
CA VAL A 35 -9.59 -6.79 6.99
C VAL A 35 -8.59 -6.65 5.83
N ASP A 36 -7.30 -6.75 6.10
CA ASP A 36 -6.24 -6.69 5.09
C ASP A 36 -6.20 -7.98 4.24
N LYS A 37 -6.41 -9.15 4.88
CA LYS A 37 -6.45 -10.47 4.21
C LYS A 37 -7.69 -10.76 3.37
N GLU A 38 -8.53 -9.77 3.17
CA GLU A 38 -9.81 -9.92 2.47
C GLU A 38 -10.85 -10.83 3.18
N ASN A 39 -10.61 -11.23 4.44
CA ASN A 39 -11.51 -12.09 5.23
C ASN A 39 -12.55 -11.31 6.04
N GLY A 40 -13.49 -10.65 5.36
CA GLY A 40 -14.50 -9.80 6.02
C GLY A 40 -15.37 -10.53 7.05
N ASP A 41 -15.73 -11.79 6.78
CA ASP A 41 -16.62 -12.57 7.63
C ASP A 41 -16.00 -12.88 9.00
N TRP A 42 -14.70 -13.17 9.04
CA TRP A 42 -13.95 -13.41 10.27
C TRP A 42 -13.83 -12.14 11.11
N ALA A 43 -13.55 -11.00 10.47
CA ALA A 43 -13.51 -9.71 11.15
C ALA A 43 -14.86 -9.38 11.83
N ALA A 44 -15.98 -9.63 11.13
CA ALA A 44 -17.31 -9.44 11.69
C ALA A 44 -17.57 -10.40 12.88
N GLY A 45 -17.17 -11.67 12.74
CA GLY A 45 -17.26 -12.65 13.82
C GLY A 45 -16.47 -12.25 15.08
N ILE A 46 -15.25 -11.76 14.91
CA ILE A 46 -14.41 -11.27 16.02
C ILE A 46 -15.08 -10.08 16.73
N LEU A 47 -15.61 -9.11 15.97
CA LEU A 47 -16.32 -7.96 16.53
C LEU A 47 -17.58 -8.40 17.29
N PHE A 48 -18.32 -9.38 16.77
CA PHE A 48 -19.51 -9.90 17.42
C PHE A 48 -19.19 -10.64 18.73
N VAL A 49 -18.20 -11.54 18.72
CA VAL A 49 -17.74 -12.24 19.94
C VAL A 49 -17.21 -11.25 20.97
N THR A 50 -16.48 -10.22 20.52
CA THR A 50 -16.01 -9.13 21.38
C THR A 50 -17.19 -8.38 21.99
N ALA A 51 -18.20 -8.01 21.21
CA ALA A 51 -19.39 -7.33 21.71
C ALA A 51 -20.14 -8.17 22.76
N LEU A 52 -20.26 -9.48 22.54
CA LEU A 52 -20.86 -10.40 23.53
C LEU A 52 -20.03 -10.50 24.81
N ALA A 53 -18.71 -10.59 24.68
CA ALA A 53 -17.78 -10.60 25.81
C ALA A 53 -17.93 -9.30 26.63
N PHE A 54 -17.97 -8.15 25.97
CA PHE A 54 -18.19 -6.86 26.61
C PHE A 54 -19.55 -6.76 27.29
N ALA A 55 -20.62 -7.21 26.65
CA ALA A 55 -21.96 -7.20 27.24
C ALA A 55 -22.06 -8.07 28.51
N LYS A 56 -21.21 -9.10 28.64
CA LYS A 56 -21.18 -10.00 29.80
C LYS A 56 -20.25 -9.51 30.92
N TRP A 57 -19.11 -8.92 30.59
CA TRP A 57 -18.05 -8.59 31.55
C TRP A 57 -17.93 -7.10 31.87
N SER A 58 -18.55 -6.23 31.09
CA SER A 58 -18.60 -4.80 31.37
C SER A 58 -19.95 -4.44 31.99
N ASP A 59 -19.94 -3.54 32.97
CA ASP A 59 -21.15 -2.88 33.45
C ASP A 59 -21.82 -2.02 32.36
N PHE A 60 -21.10 -1.75 31.25
CA PHE A 60 -21.61 -1.07 30.09
C PHE A 60 -22.35 -2.04 29.15
N ASN A 61 -23.67 -2.11 29.28
CA ASN A 61 -24.50 -2.90 28.39
C ASN A 61 -24.90 -2.10 27.14
N VAL A 62 -24.14 -2.28 26.05
CA VAL A 62 -24.40 -1.64 24.74
C VAL A 62 -25.84 -1.90 24.26
N PHE A 63 -26.37 -3.11 24.47
CA PHE A 63 -27.73 -3.45 24.07
C PHE A 63 -28.78 -2.69 24.89
N ALA A 64 -28.54 -2.50 26.18
CA ALA A 64 -29.44 -1.69 27.02
C ALA A 64 -29.50 -0.24 26.52
N LEU A 65 -28.37 0.34 26.10
CA LEU A 65 -28.33 1.69 25.49
C LEU A 65 -29.13 1.75 24.19
N ILE A 66 -28.97 0.73 23.32
CA ILE A 66 -29.72 0.64 22.06
C ILE A 66 -31.22 0.54 22.32
N TRP A 67 -31.63 -0.28 23.30
CA TRP A 67 -33.05 -0.44 23.64
C TRP A 67 -33.66 0.75 24.37
N ALA A 68 -32.87 1.47 25.17
CA ALA A 68 -33.31 2.70 25.83
C ALA A 68 -33.53 3.84 24.83
N HIS A 69 -32.72 3.88 23.76
CA HIS A 69 -32.69 4.98 22.80
C HIS A 69 -32.63 4.51 21.33
N PRO A 70 -33.60 3.70 20.86
CA PRO A 70 -33.51 3.03 19.57
C PRO A 70 -33.43 4.00 18.39
N PHE A 71 -34.13 5.14 18.48
CA PHE A 71 -34.09 6.17 17.46
C PHE A 71 -32.70 6.81 17.33
N TYR A 72 -32.07 7.18 18.45
CA TYR A 72 -30.74 7.79 18.43
C TYR A 72 -29.67 6.79 17.99
N SER A 73 -29.76 5.52 18.41
CA SER A 73 -28.86 4.46 17.95
C SER A 73 -29.01 4.21 16.46
N LEU A 74 -30.24 4.15 15.94
CA LEU A 74 -30.49 4.03 14.51
C LEU A 74 -29.94 5.24 13.74
N LEU A 75 -30.19 6.46 14.22
CA LEU A 75 -29.69 7.68 13.59
C LEU A 75 -28.15 7.71 13.58
N GLY A 76 -27.50 7.35 14.69
CA GLY A 76 -26.05 7.25 14.79
C GLY A 76 -25.47 6.20 13.84
N PHE A 77 -26.13 5.04 13.74
CA PHE A 77 -25.75 3.99 12.79
C PHE A 77 -25.90 4.44 11.33
N VAL A 78 -27.01 5.10 10.98
CA VAL A 78 -27.20 5.65 9.62
C VAL A 78 -26.15 6.72 9.33
N ALA A 79 -25.94 7.66 10.24
CA ALA A 79 -24.91 8.71 10.09
C ALA A 79 -23.51 8.09 9.89
N TYR A 80 -23.20 7.04 10.65
CA TYR A 80 -21.97 6.26 10.51
C TYR A 80 -21.80 5.66 9.11
N LEU A 81 -22.84 4.99 8.59
CA LEU A 81 -22.81 4.39 7.25
C LEU A 81 -22.71 5.46 6.16
N LEU A 82 -23.45 6.57 6.30
CA LEU A 82 -23.41 7.68 5.37
C LEU A 82 -22.02 8.31 5.33
N PHE A 83 -21.40 8.56 6.48
CA PHE A 83 -20.06 9.11 6.53
C PHE A 83 -19.02 8.17 5.90
N GLY A 84 -19.06 6.88 6.24
CA GLY A 84 -18.18 5.87 5.64
C GLY A 84 -18.32 5.80 4.12
N THR A 85 -19.56 5.74 3.64
CA THR A 85 -19.89 5.54 2.21
C THR A 85 -19.65 6.80 1.38
N PHE A 86 -20.09 7.97 1.84
CA PHE A 86 -20.12 9.19 1.04
C PHE A 86 -18.93 10.13 1.30
N VAL A 87 -18.31 10.05 2.48
CA VAL A 87 -17.19 10.94 2.84
C VAL A 87 -15.87 10.16 2.81
N TYR A 88 -15.73 9.14 3.64
CA TYR A 88 -14.45 8.46 3.79
C TYR A 88 -14.02 7.70 2.52
N THR A 89 -14.91 6.87 1.96
CA THR A 89 -14.56 5.97 0.86
C THR A 89 -14.16 6.72 -0.43
N PRO A 90 -14.95 7.66 -0.97
CA PRO A 90 -14.61 8.32 -2.24
C PRO A 90 -13.50 9.36 -2.11
N PHE A 91 -13.38 10.06 -0.98
CA PHE A 91 -12.40 11.16 -0.84
C PHE A 91 -11.06 10.73 -0.28
N ILE A 92 -11.01 9.67 0.53
CA ILE A 92 -9.77 9.22 1.19
C ILE A 92 -9.33 7.88 0.62
N LYS A 93 -10.17 6.84 0.71
CA LYS A 93 -9.72 5.47 0.42
C LYS A 93 -9.55 5.20 -1.07
N TRP A 94 -10.48 5.70 -1.90
CA TRP A 94 -10.44 5.48 -3.35
C TRP A 94 -9.19 6.10 -4.03
N PRO A 95 -8.82 7.37 -3.76
CA PRO A 95 -7.58 7.94 -4.29
C PRO A 95 -6.33 7.16 -3.87
N LEU A 96 -6.25 6.74 -2.61
CA LEU A 96 -5.13 5.93 -2.13
C LEU A 96 -5.06 4.58 -2.85
N TYR A 97 -6.19 3.92 -3.08
CA TYR A 97 -6.24 2.70 -3.86
C TYR A 97 -5.75 2.90 -5.31
N VAL A 98 -6.14 4.00 -5.95
CA VAL A 98 -5.71 4.34 -7.31
C VAL A 98 -4.19 4.58 -7.35
N ILE A 99 -3.65 5.29 -6.36
CA ILE A 99 -2.21 5.55 -6.23
C ILE A 99 -1.43 4.25 -6.02
N ASP A 100 -1.88 3.37 -5.11
CA ASP A 100 -1.25 2.07 -4.88
C ASP A 100 -1.20 1.24 -6.17
N ARG A 101 -2.32 1.17 -6.92
CA ARG A 101 -2.38 0.48 -8.22
C ARG A 101 -1.48 1.09 -9.28
N LEU A 102 -1.33 2.42 -9.29
CA LEU A 102 -0.42 3.11 -10.19
C LEU A 102 1.04 2.77 -9.87
N HIS A 103 1.42 2.74 -8.60
CA HIS A 103 2.77 2.34 -8.18
C HIS A 103 3.07 0.90 -8.58
N ASP A 104 2.15 -0.05 -8.35
CA ASP A 104 2.32 -1.44 -8.78
C ASP A 104 2.58 -1.53 -10.30
N HIS A 105 1.85 -0.73 -11.08
CA HIS A 105 2.03 -0.69 -12.54
C HIS A 105 3.38 -0.08 -12.95
N ILE A 106 3.81 1.00 -12.30
CA ILE A 106 5.13 1.61 -12.53
C ILE A 106 6.25 0.61 -12.18
N ASP A 107 6.12 -0.11 -11.07
CA ASP A 107 7.11 -1.10 -10.64
C ASP A 107 7.18 -2.29 -11.60
N LEU A 108 6.05 -2.73 -12.15
CA LEU A 108 6.01 -3.75 -13.21
C LEU A 108 6.64 -3.24 -14.51
N LYS A 109 6.36 -1.99 -14.90
CA LYS A 109 6.97 -1.35 -16.06
C LYS A 109 8.49 -1.29 -15.93
N ASN A 110 8.98 -0.83 -14.78
CA ASN A 110 10.41 -0.71 -14.51
C ASN A 110 11.11 -2.08 -14.52
N ARG A 111 10.48 -3.12 -13.94
CA ARG A 111 11.00 -4.49 -14.03
C ARG A 111 11.11 -4.98 -15.46
N PHE A 112 10.07 -4.77 -16.27
CA PHE A 112 10.08 -5.15 -17.69
C PHE A 112 11.19 -4.42 -18.48
N LEU A 113 11.36 -3.12 -18.26
CA LEU A 113 12.41 -2.33 -18.93
C LEU A 113 13.82 -2.80 -18.52
N LEU A 114 14.02 -3.11 -17.24
CA LEU A 114 15.28 -3.67 -16.73
C LEU A 114 15.58 -5.05 -17.33
N GLU A 115 14.57 -5.93 -17.46
CA GLU A 115 14.72 -7.25 -18.10
C GLU A 115 15.15 -7.16 -19.58
N HIS A 116 14.96 -6.01 -20.22
CA HIS A 116 15.32 -5.76 -21.61
C HIS A 116 16.49 -4.77 -21.77
N ASN A 117 17.17 -4.41 -20.68
CA ASN A 117 18.28 -3.46 -20.66
C ASN A 117 17.93 -2.09 -21.27
N ILE A 118 16.67 -1.66 -21.13
CA ILE A 118 16.19 -0.36 -21.59
C ILE A 118 16.21 0.61 -20.40
N TYR A 119 16.99 1.69 -20.54
CA TYR A 119 17.11 2.73 -19.52
C TYR A 119 16.16 3.92 -19.72
N ASP A 120 15.27 3.85 -20.72
CA ASP A 120 14.27 4.86 -20.98
C ASP A 120 12.99 4.65 -20.15
N ASN A 121 12.20 5.69 -19.94
CA ASN A 121 10.96 5.66 -19.18
C ASN A 121 9.75 5.16 -19.99
N ALA A 122 9.90 5.04 -21.31
CA ALA A 122 8.85 4.62 -22.23
C ALA A 122 9.11 3.20 -22.77
N VAL A 123 8.04 2.41 -22.89
CA VAL A 123 8.11 1.09 -23.53
C VAL A 123 8.19 1.27 -25.05
N PRO A 124 9.25 0.79 -25.73
CA PRO A 124 9.38 0.87 -27.18
C PRO A 124 8.19 0.24 -27.90
N LEU A 125 7.81 0.80 -29.05
CA LEU A 125 6.66 0.34 -29.84
C LEU A 125 6.74 -1.15 -30.19
N GLU A 126 7.95 -1.64 -30.49
CA GLU A 126 8.23 -3.03 -30.85
C GLU A 126 7.95 -4.01 -29.70
N LEU A 127 8.16 -3.57 -28.45
CA LEU A 127 8.05 -4.42 -27.26
C LEU A 127 6.69 -4.32 -26.57
N ARG A 128 5.74 -3.51 -27.07
CA ARG A 128 4.42 -3.35 -26.45
C ARG A 128 3.64 -4.67 -26.36
N GLY A 129 3.75 -5.53 -27.39
CA GLY A 129 3.09 -6.83 -27.40
C GLY A 129 3.63 -7.78 -26.32
N GLU A 130 4.94 -7.75 -26.08
CA GLU A 130 5.60 -8.52 -25.01
C GLU A 130 5.28 -7.95 -23.63
N TYR A 131 5.24 -6.63 -23.50
CA TYR A 131 4.85 -5.96 -22.26
C TYR A 131 3.42 -6.33 -21.83
N VAL A 132 2.48 -6.36 -22.78
CA VAL A 132 1.10 -6.82 -22.54
C VAL A 132 1.06 -8.27 -22.01
N LYS A 133 1.84 -9.18 -22.62
CA LYS A 133 1.96 -10.56 -22.15
C LYS A 133 2.63 -10.65 -20.77
N PHE A 134 3.63 -9.80 -20.51
CA PHE A 134 4.28 -9.69 -19.21
C PHE A 134 3.30 -9.25 -18.12
N LEU A 135 2.48 -8.23 -18.38
CA LEU A 135 1.43 -7.80 -17.46
C LEU A 135 0.43 -8.92 -17.15
N GLY A 136 -0.02 -9.65 -18.18
CA GLY A 136 -0.92 -10.78 -17.99
C GLY A 136 -0.32 -11.92 -17.16
N ARG A 137 0.97 -12.25 -17.35
CA ARG A 137 1.70 -13.24 -16.54
C ARG A 137 1.83 -12.83 -15.07
N ASN A 138 1.88 -11.52 -14.79
CA ASN A 138 1.92 -10.96 -13.45
C ASN A 138 0.51 -10.70 -12.87
N GLY A 139 -0.54 -11.24 -13.48
CA GLY A 139 -1.91 -11.15 -12.97
C GLY A 139 -2.59 -9.79 -13.18
N VAL A 140 -2.01 -8.90 -13.99
CA VAL A 140 -2.62 -7.60 -14.31
C VAL A 140 -3.55 -7.75 -15.51
N ASP A 141 -4.86 -7.57 -15.27
CA ASP A 141 -5.85 -7.48 -16.34
C ASP A 141 -5.84 -6.07 -16.95
N LEU A 142 -5.44 -5.97 -18.23
CA LEU A 142 -5.44 -4.73 -18.99
C LEU A 142 -6.81 -4.04 -19.02
N LYS A 143 -7.90 -4.79 -18.97
CA LYS A 143 -9.25 -4.22 -18.94
C LYS A 143 -9.53 -3.48 -17.63
N ASN A 144 -8.77 -3.80 -16.56
CA ASN A 144 -8.89 -3.22 -15.23
C ASN A 144 -7.68 -2.36 -14.86
N LEU A 145 -6.86 -1.98 -15.84
CA LEU A 145 -5.71 -1.11 -15.61
C LEU A 145 -6.13 0.23 -15.01
N GLU A 146 -7.22 0.79 -15.51
CA GLU A 146 -7.90 1.93 -14.89
C GLU A 146 -8.93 1.38 -13.89
N PRO A 147 -8.74 1.61 -12.58
CA PRO A 147 -9.71 1.16 -11.59
C PRO A 147 -11.03 1.90 -11.80
N LYS A 148 -12.07 1.16 -12.19
CA LYS A 148 -13.45 1.67 -12.28
C LYS A 148 -14.25 1.24 -11.06
N ILE A 149 -14.97 2.18 -10.44
CA ILE A 149 -15.76 1.94 -9.21
C ILE A 149 -16.74 0.79 -9.41
N ALA A 150 -17.46 0.76 -10.55
CA ALA A 150 -18.46 -0.27 -10.84
C ALA A 150 -17.91 -1.71 -10.81
N ARG A 151 -16.64 -1.90 -11.17
CA ARG A 151 -15.99 -3.23 -11.15
C ARG A 151 -15.40 -3.59 -9.78
N HIS A 152 -15.13 -2.58 -8.96
CA HIS A 152 -14.54 -2.72 -7.62
C HIS A 152 -15.57 -2.51 -6.50
N TRP A 153 -16.86 -2.66 -6.80
CA TRP A 153 -17.96 -2.42 -5.85
C TRP A 153 -17.80 -3.20 -4.54
N ARG A 154 -17.28 -4.43 -4.59
CA ARG A 154 -17.03 -5.25 -3.38
C ARG A 154 -16.03 -4.57 -2.44
N HIS A 155 -14.95 -4.00 -2.97
CA HIS A 155 -13.99 -3.25 -2.16
C HIS A 155 -14.63 -1.98 -1.59
N PHE A 156 -15.44 -1.29 -2.40
CA PHE A 156 -16.15 -0.09 -1.97
C PHE A 156 -17.09 -0.37 -0.78
N VAL A 157 -17.94 -1.39 -0.87
CA VAL A 157 -18.86 -1.79 0.21
C VAL A 157 -18.09 -2.24 1.46
N ARG A 158 -16.99 -2.97 1.28
CA ARG A 158 -16.14 -3.37 2.40
C ARG A 158 -15.56 -2.15 3.11
N TRP A 159 -15.02 -1.20 2.36
CA TRP A 159 -14.45 0.03 2.94
C TRP A 159 -15.49 0.90 3.60
N SER A 160 -16.70 0.99 3.05
CA SER A 160 -17.76 1.78 3.67
C SER A 160 -18.28 1.16 4.97
N THR A 161 -18.27 -0.16 5.08
CA THR A 161 -18.75 -0.89 6.26
C THR A 161 -17.69 -0.94 7.37
N LEU A 162 -16.41 -1.00 7.01
CA LEU A 162 -15.28 -1.16 7.94
C LEU A 162 -14.38 0.07 7.98
N TRP A 163 -14.93 1.23 7.65
CA TRP A 163 -14.19 2.47 7.45
C TRP A 163 -13.36 2.94 8.66
N PRO A 164 -13.77 2.78 9.93
CA PRO A 164 -12.97 3.24 11.07
C PRO A 164 -11.67 2.44 11.18
N PHE A 165 -11.77 1.13 10.97
CA PHE A 165 -10.63 0.23 11.01
C PHE A 165 -9.71 0.46 9.81
N SER A 166 -10.27 0.59 8.60
CA SER A 166 -9.46 0.89 7.42
C SER A 166 -8.83 2.28 7.48
N GLY A 167 -9.52 3.27 8.07
CA GLY A 167 -9.03 4.62 8.27
C GLY A 167 -7.90 4.69 9.27
N PHE A 168 -8.09 4.04 10.41
CA PHE A 168 -7.05 3.89 11.43
C PHE A 168 -5.82 3.18 10.86
N TRP A 169 -6.02 2.10 10.08
CA TRP A 169 -4.92 1.41 9.43
C TRP A 169 -4.19 2.26 8.40
N THR A 170 -4.90 3.01 7.54
CA THR A 170 -4.27 3.95 6.62
C THR A 170 -3.40 4.96 7.36
N LEU A 171 -3.91 5.53 8.46
CA LEU A 171 -3.19 6.51 9.28
C LEU A 171 -1.91 5.95 9.92
N LEU A 172 -1.90 4.65 10.24
CA LEU A 172 -0.71 3.95 10.75
C LEU A 172 0.24 3.45 9.65
N ARG A 173 -0.30 2.95 8.54
CA ARG A 173 0.46 2.31 7.46
C ARG A 173 1.44 3.29 6.82
N ASP A 174 1.02 4.52 6.56
CA ASP A 174 1.87 5.53 5.93
C ASP A 174 3.13 5.88 6.75
N PRO A 175 3.03 6.24 8.05
CA PRO A 175 4.22 6.50 8.85
C PRO A 175 5.08 5.24 9.06
N ILE A 176 4.47 4.06 9.20
CA ILE A 176 5.21 2.79 9.31
C ILE A 176 6.01 2.53 8.03
N ASN A 177 5.38 2.63 6.86
CA ASN A 177 6.04 2.42 5.56
C ASN A 177 7.17 3.42 5.34
N LYS A 178 6.94 4.69 5.70
CA LYS A 178 7.97 5.74 5.63
C LYS A 178 9.14 5.41 6.56
N LEU A 179 8.87 4.98 7.79
CA LEU A 179 9.89 4.58 8.75
C LEU A 179 10.67 3.35 8.26
N CYS A 180 9.99 2.32 7.76
CA CYS A 180 10.61 1.12 7.20
C CYS A 180 11.46 1.45 5.98
N ARG A 181 11.01 2.35 5.08
CA ARG A 181 11.81 2.79 3.93
C ARG A 181 13.08 3.50 4.39
N VAL A 182 12.98 4.43 5.34
CA VAL A 182 14.15 5.12 5.91
C VAL A 182 15.12 4.12 6.55
N ALA A 183 14.60 3.18 7.35
CA ALA A 183 15.41 2.15 7.97
C ALA A 183 16.10 1.26 6.92
N TYR A 184 15.38 0.87 5.87
CA TYR A 184 15.92 0.08 4.76
C TYR A 184 17.02 0.83 4.00
N GLU A 185 16.80 2.09 3.62
CA GLU A 185 17.79 2.91 2.92
C GLU A 185 19.07 3.09 3.76
N TYR A 186 18.90 3.31 5.07
CA TYR A 186 20.01 3.41 6.01
C TYR A 186 20.81 2.09 6.09
N LEU A 187 20.11 0.97 6.25
CA LEU A 187 20.72 -0.37 6.27
C LEU A 187 21.43 -0.69 4.95
N ARG A 188 20.78 -0.44 3.82
CA ARG A 188 21.33 -0.63 2.48
C ARG A 188 22.60 0.18 2.27
N ALA A 189 22.58 1.47 2.58
CA ALA A 189 23.76 2.33 2.47
C ALA A 189 24.91 1.83 3.35
N GLY A 190 24.61 1.33 4.55
CA GLY A 190 25.59 0.71 5.45
C GLY A 190 26.22 -0.56 4.87
N MET A 191 25.39 -1.45 4.31
CA MET A 191 25.85 -2.68 3.67
C MET A 191 26.67 -2.40 2.41
N ASP A 192 26.22 -1.50 1.53
CA ASP A 192 26.92 -1.12 0.30
C ASP A 192 28.30 -0.50 0.59
N ARG A 193 28.43 0.25 1.70
CA ARG A 193 29.74 0.77 2.16
C ARG A 193 30.66 -0.33 2.67
N ARG A 194 30.14 -1.37 3.31
CA ARG A 194 30.94 -2.53 3.75
C ARG A 194 31.36 -3.38 2.56
N ALA A 195 30.44 -3.69 1.65
CA ALA A 195 30.73 -4.41 0.42
C ALA A 195 31.82 -3.70 -0.39
N ARG A 196 31.67 -2.40 -0.67
CA ARG A 196 32.70 -1.62 -1.39
C ARG A 196 34.08 -1.67 -0.73
N ARG A 197 34.17 -1.67 0.60
CA ARG A 197 35.45 -1.79 1.31
C ARG A 197 36.09 -3.17 1.15
N ILE A 198 35.29 -4.24 1.20
CA ILE A 198 35.78 -5.61 1.03
C ILE A 198 36.27 -5.83 -0.41
N PHE A 199 35.53 -5.29 -1.40
CA PHE A 199 35.86 -5.46 -2.81
C PHE A 199 36.80 -4.39 -3.38
N ALA A 200 37.18 -3.36 -2.63
CA ALA A 200 38.02 -2.26 -3.13
C ALA A 200 39.34 -2.75 -3.76
N GLY A 201 39.94 -3.81 -3.23
CA GLY A 201 41.16 -4.40 -3.78
C GLY A 201 40.96 -5.34 -4.97
N GLN A 202 39.73 -5.74 -5.29
CA GLN A 202 39.43 -6.62 -6.43
C GLN A 202 39.09 -5.82 -7.69
N TYR A 203 38.58 -4.59 -7.55
CA TYR A 203 38.27 -3.73 -8.69
C TYR A 203 39.54 -3.29 -9.46
N SER A 204 40.66 -3.12 -8.76
CA SER A 204 41.97 -2.82 -9.39
C SER A 204 42.45 -3.92 -10.34
N ASP A 205 42.10 -5.17 -10.07
CA ASP A 205 42.49 -6.33 -10.87
C ASP A 205 41.65 -6.43 -12.17
N LEU A 206 40.42 -5.89 -12.15
CA LEU A 206 39.55 -5.82 -13.33
C LEU A 206 39.93 -4.66 -14.25
N GLU A 207 40.38 -3.53 -13.70
CA GLU A 207 40.80 -2.36 -14.50
C GLU A 207 42.09 -2.62 -15.30
N THR A 208 43.00 -3.43 -14.77
CA THR A 208 44.24 -3.80 -15.48
C THR A 208 43.99 -4.70 -16.69
N THR A 209 42.90 -5.46 -16.69
CA THR A 209 42.55 -6.37 -17.80
C THR A 209 42.06 -5.60 -19.03
N ASN A 210 41.37 -4.46 -18.87
CA ASN A 210 40.90 -3.64 -19.98
C ASN A 210 42.02 -2.76 -20.61
N ALA A 211 43.09 -2.48 -19.86
CA ALA A 211 44.22 -1.67 -20.34
C ALA A 211 45.13 -2.39 -21.37
N THR A 212 44.94 -3.70 -21.60
CA THR A 212 45.60 -4.45 -22.67
C THR A 212 44.67 -4.69 -23.87
N THR A 213 43.67 -3.82 -24.06
CA THR A 213 43.03 -3.71 -25.38
C THR A 213 44.03 -3.01 -26.30
N PRO A 214 44.59 -3.67 -27.33
CA PRO A 214 45.54 -3.04 -28.24
C PRO A 214 44.92 -1.76 -28.81
N ALA A 215 45.72 -0.69 -28.88
CA ALA A 215 45.29 0.61 -29.36
C ALA A 215 44.48 0.45 -30.66
N PRO A 216 43.30 1.10 -30.78
CA PRO A 216 42.51 1.03 -32.01
C PRO A 216 43.42 1.42 -33.17
N THR A 217 43.54 0.52 -34.15
CA THR A 217 44.32 0.77 -35.36
C THR A 217 43.82 2.09 -35.95
N PRO A 218 44.72 3.05 -36.26
CA PRO A 218 44.30 4.35 -36.76
C PRO A 218 43.34 4.15 -37.94
N PRO A 219 42.21 4.87 -37.96
CA PRO A 219 41.21 4.69 -39.01
C PRO A 219 41.90 4.88 -40.35
N THR A 220 41.79 3.88 -41.22
CA THR A 220 42.24 3.98 -42.61
C THR A 220 41.62 5.26 -43.19
N PRO A 221 42.42 6.17 -43.78
CA PRO A 221 41.91 7.43 -44.29
C PRO A 221 40.77 7.13 -45.27
N VAL A 222 39.57 7.56 -44.89
CA VAL A 222 38.38 7.40 -45.72
C VAL A 222 38.63 8.21 -46.98
N ALA A 223 38.68 7.53 -48.12
CA ALA A 223 38.85 8.16 -49.41
C ALA A 223 37.81 9.27 -49.56
N GLU A 224 38.30 10.48 -49.81
CA GLU A 224 37.54 11.71 -50.04
C GLU A 224 36.53 11.47 -51.17
N VAL A 225 35.25 11.33 -50.81
CA VAL A 225 34.16 11.15 -51.77
C VAL A 225 33.93 12.49 -52.48
N ALA A 226 34.39 12.55 -53.73
CA ALA A 226 34.23 13.70 -54.60
C ALA A 226 32.76 14.13 -54.72
N ALA A 227 32.50 15.40 -54.44
CA ALA A 227 31.17 16.01 -54.54
C ALA A 227 30.64 16.00 -55.99
N PRO A 228 29.35 15.70 -56.21
CA PRO A 228 28.75 15.76 -57.55
C PRO A 228 28.58 17.21 -58.00
N LYS A 229 29.16 17.54 -59.15
CA LYS A 229 28.91 18.81 -59.86
C LYS A 229 27.51 18.81 -60.45
N GLY A 230 26.60 19.60 -59.87
CA GLY A 230 25.28 19.87 -60.43
C GLY A 230 25.36 20.84 -61.61
N LYS A 231 24.60 20.53 -62.67
CA LYS A 231 24.27 21.40 -63.81
C LYS A 231 22.95 22.13 -63.55
#